data_AF-A0A953RZN7-F1
#
_entry.id   AF-A0A953RZN7-F1
#
_cell.length_a   1.000
_cell.length_b   1.000
_cell.length_c   1.000
_cell.angle_alpha   90.00
_cell.angle_beta   90.00
_cell.angle_gamma   90.00
#
_symmetry.space_group_name_H-M   'P 1'
#
loop_
_entity.id
_entity.type
_entity.pdbx_description
1 polymer ?
#
loop_
_entity_poly.entity_id
_entity_poly.type
_entity_poly.pdbx_seq_one_letter_code
_entity_poly.pdbx_strand_id
1 'polypeptide(L)'
;MTKHLQIRGNHVVQAWLCVFAMVSLLALATVGPAQEAPRTNEVKEYDAEVPKSVLELQQFRQAGSIRIRSRGGREGVATLINLNPEINVWFLLKVAWKDRSADLTFHLENPEPHARKLLLDEKYPACVVIAHGENRYFCDLFGGDALDRGKASQHIFAPLCEGRLYVRNAAAGHRTTLEAATEFLREHVWGGEKIIDLGHILMGDIHRETGRIESEAAGTKAPGGQGNLPLPAVIDSKYADRSLTSSNLGIDLEGPERTGMLPGAWYPAAGNAGIYVSILQPNLIDPVILQSYKTTVNNLDSVEASALSYLIAFDLDQFDLGYALGTEHPRVEWSDHMLEQMRNPTLPGPDGIGSISPLIATGLVSPEDARETVATFTGGFKRTHGAFKSGELALKNHGSHYGFIENGVVFSKLQPGLATIFVLDDGSIAMKTWAEADNKLLSRIKHARQNGVPVIEFDETSRSPVPGRLVGRWGPGNWSGSADEKLRTMRSGAALQTNHGKHFLIYAVFSDATPSAMARIFQAYRCDYAMLLDMNALEHTYLALYRRSGSQMFVDHLLKGMSEVDKSAAGELVPRFLGYPDNRDFFYLMRRNPKEVRP
;
A
#
# COMPACT_ATOMS: atom_id res chain seq x y z
N MET A 1 60.93 -0.25 62.80
CA MET A 1 61.13 0.83 63.80
C MET A 1 60.04 1.87 63.60
N THR A 2 59.44 2.35 64.68
CA THR A 2 58.39 3.39 64.70
C THR A 2 58.91 4.79 64.39
N LYS A 3 58.14 5.60 63.64
CA LYS A 3 57.72 6.95 64.07
C LYS A 3 56.63 7.56 63.18
N HIS A 4 55.91 8.52 63.76
CA HIS A 4 54.68 9.16 63.25
C HIS A 4 54.92 10.41 62.37
N LEU A 5 53.87 10.78 61.64
CA LEU A 5 53.38 12.13 61.26
C LEU A 5 54.35 13.33 61.41
N GLN A 6 54.39 14.22 60.40
CA GLN A 6 53.43 15.34 60.31
C GLN A 6 53.40 16.00 58.90
N ILE A 7 52.45 16.92 58.68
CA ILE A 7 51.95 17.39 57.38
C ILE A 7 52.16 18.91 57.22
N ARG A 8 52.49 19.43 56.01
CA ARG A 8 51.83 20.59 55.32
C ARG A 8 52.58 21.13 54.08
N GLY A 9 51.81 21.66 53.10
CA GLY A 9 52.27 22.49 51.97
C GLY A 9 51.97 21.93 50.58
N ASN A 10 50.71 21.80 50.12
CA ASN A 10 49.97 22.82 49.33
C ASN A 10 50.85 23.49 48.23
N HIS A 11 50.71 23.20 46.92
CA HIS A 11 49.52 23.41 46.07
C HIS A 11 49.69 22.84 44.64
N VAL A 12 48.58 22.39 44.01
CA VAL A 12 48.25 22.47 42.55
C VAL A 12 49.12 21.64 41.55
N VAL A 13 48.70 20.97 40.47
CA VAL A 13 47.47 20.44 39.79
C VAL A 13 48.04 19.56 38.63
N GLN A 14 47.53 18.44 38.10
CA GLN A 14 46.31 17.61 38.28
C GLN A 14 46.64 16.16 37.82
N ALA A 15 45.97 15.12 38.37
CA ALA A 15 45.62 13.83 37.71
C ALA A 15 45.25 12.75 38.74
N TRP A 16 43.96 12.42 38.87
CA TRP A 16 43.49 11.15 39.46
C TRP A 16 42.65 10.47 38.38
N LEU A 17 43.07 9.30 37.86
CA LEU A 17 42.95 7.95 38.43
C LEU A 17 41.50 7.43 38.45
N CYS A 18 41.28 6.41 37.62
CA CYS A 18 40.04 5.67 37.49
C CYS A 18 39.67 4.95 38.80
N VAL A 19 38.41 5.08 39.21
CA VAL A 19 37.76 4.11 40.10
C VAL A 19 36.43 3.73 39.48
N PHE A 20 36.17 2.42 39.38
CA PHE A 20 34.91 1.86 38.92
C PHE A 20 33.74 2.34 39.80
N ALA A 21 32.77 3.03 39.20
CA ALA A 21 31.43 3.15 39.74
C ALA A 21 30.46 2.44 38.78
N MET A 22 30.07 1.22 39.14
CA MET A 22 29.08 0.45 38.39
C MET A 22 27.70 1.05 38.67
N VAL A 23 27.31 2.06 37.91
CA VAL A 23 25.94 2.59 37.96
C VAL A 23 25.06 1.66 37.13
N SER A 24 24.39 0.74 37.81
CA SER A 24 23.33 -0.07 37.21
C SER A 24 22.17 0.85 36.79
N LEU A 25 22.18 1.30 35.53
CA LEU A 25 20.98 1.83 34.90
C LEU A 25 19.98 0.68 34.76
N LEU A 26 19.14 0.53 35.77
CA LEU A 26 17.82 -0.07 35.61
C LEU A 26 17.04 0.85 34.68
N ALA A 27 17.16 0.61 33.38
CA ALA A 27 16.22 1.11 32.41
C ALA A 27 14.85 0.53 32.78
N LEU A 28 14.04 1.36 33.43
CA LEU A 28 12.60 1.16 33.52
C LEU A 28 12.06 1.24 32.09
N ALA A 29 12.13 0.11 31.39
CA ALA A 29 11.32 -0.11 30.21
C ALA A 29 9.88 0.12 30.65
N THR A 30 9.27 1.20 30.14
CA THR A 30 7.84 1.40 30.24
C THR A 30 7.19 0.25 29.49
N VAL A 31 6.77 -0.76 30.26
CA VAL A 31 5.97 -1.87 29.73
C VAL A 31 4.68 -1.24 29.22
N GLY A 32 4.60 -1.04 27.91
CA GLY A 32 3.35 -0.73 27.23
C GLY A 32 2.31 -1.82 27.56
N PRO A 33 1.02 -1.55 27.36
CA PRO A 33 -0.02 -2.55 27.60
C PRO A 33 0.37 -3.86 26.91
N ALA A 34 0.41 -4.95 27.68
CA ALA A 34 0.92 -6.21 27.20
C ALA A 34 0.08 -6.69 26.00
N GLN A 35 0.75 -6.92 24.87
CA GLN A 35 0.16 -7.45 23.65
C GLN A 35 -0.70 -8.68 23.98
N GLU A 36 -2.03 -8.55 23.86
CA GLU A 36 -2.93 -9.66 24.17
C GLU A 36 -2.80 -10.72 23.09
N ALA A 37 -2.22 -11.87 23.47
CA ALA A 37 -2.05 -12.99 22.55
C ALA A 37 -3.43 -13.46 22.00
N PRO A 38 -3.51 -13.76 20.69
CA PRO A 38 -4.77 -14.23 20.08
C PRO A 38 -5.27 -15.49 20.79
N ARG A 39 -6.59 -15.65 20.92
CA ARG A 39 -7.13 -16.81 21.63
C ARG A 39 -6.85 -18.07 20.81
N THR A 40 -6.48 -19.17 21.47
CA THR A 40 -6.11 -20.43 20.81
C THR A 40 -7.13 -20.96 19.80
N ASN A 41 -8.43 -20.64 19.96
CA ASN A 41 -9.45 -21.00 18.99
C ASN A 41 -9.43 -20.11 17.73
N GLU A 42 -9.17 -18.81 17.89
CA GLU A 42 -9.15 -17.83 16.80
C GLU A 42 -7.96 -18.05 15.86
N VAL A 43 -6.82 -18.51 16.40
CA VAL A 43 -5.67 -19.00 15.61
C VAL A 43 -6.02 -20.29 14.85
N LYS A 44 -6.68 -21.26 15.49
CA LYS A 44 -7.10 -22.51 14.83
C LYS A 44 -8.08 -22.28 13.69
N GLU A 45 -9.04 -21.37 13.86
CA GLU A 45 -9.97 -20.96 12.80
C GLU A 45 -9.26 -20.29 11.63
N TYR A 46 -8.27 -19.44 11.91
CA TYR A 46 -7.43 -18.83 10.87
C TYR A 46 -6.69 -19.90 10.07
N ASP A 47 -6.03 -20.84 10.74
CA ASP A 47 -5.22 -21.90 10.11
C ASP A 47 -6.04 -22.98 9.41
N ALA A 48 -7.27 -23.28 9.86
CA ALA A 48 -8.08 -24.38 9.33
C ALA A 48 -8.41 -24.24 7.84
N GLU A 49 -8.18 -25.30 7.06
CA GLU A 49 -8.56 -25.38 5.64
C GLU A 49 -10.02 -25.83 5.48
N VAL A 50 -10.94 -24.98 5.93
CA VAL A 50 -12.40 -25.19 5.86
C VAL A 50 -13.11 -23.98 5.27
N PRO A 51 -14.33 -24.13 4.73
CA PRO A 51 -15.19 -23.00 4.38
C PRO A 51 -15.41 -22.14 5.62
N LYS A 52 -15.09 -20.85 5.52
CA LYS A 52 -15.14 -19.91 6.63
C LYS A 52 -15.69 -18.56 6.16
N SER A 53 -16.03 -17.72 7.12
CA SER A 53 -16.30 -16.30 6.91
C SER A 53 -15.02 -15.47 7.05
N VAL A 54 -15.03 -14.23 6.55
CA VAL A 54 -13.89 -13.30 6.74
C VAL A 54 -13.54 -13.09 8.22
N LEU A 55 -14.51 -13.27 9.13
CA LEU A 55 -14.30 -13.12 10.58
C LEU A 55 -13.32 -14.16 11.14
N GLU A 56 -13.34 -15.38 10.62
CA GLU A 56 -12.45 -16.47 11.02
C GLU A 56 -11.02 -16.29 10.46
N LEU A 57 -10.82 -15.39 9.49
CA LEU A 57 -9.47 -14.94 9.11
C LEU A 57 -8.89 -13.92 10.09
N GLN A 58 -9.64 -13.42 11.08
CA GLN A 58 -9.15 -12.38 11.99
C GLN A 58 -8.77 -13.04 13.32
N GLN A 59 -7.56 -13.59 13.37
CA GLN A 59 -7.07 -14.34 14.54
C GLN A 59 -6.89 -13.47 15.80
N PHE A 60 -6.73 -12.15 15.65
CA PHE A 60 -6.51 -11.20 16.75
C PHE A 60 -7.80 -10.53 17.25
N ARG A 61 -8.95 -10.85 16.65
CA ARG A 61 -10.21 -10.15 16.92
C ARG A 61 -10.65 -10.27 18.38
N GLN A 62 -11.34 -9.25 18.88
CA GLN A 62 -11.92 -9.28 20.21
C GLN A 62 -13.41 -8.95 20.16
N ALA A 63 -14.23 -9.81 20.78
CA ALA A 63 -15.67 -9.64 20.86
C ALA A 63 -16.12 -9.47 22.31
N GLY A 64 -17.06 -8.54 22.53
CA GLY A 64 -17.80 -8.38 23.77
C GLY A 64 -19.30 -8.18 23.49
N SER A 65 -20.15 -8.64 24.39
CA SER A 65 -21.62 -8.59 24.23
C SER A 65 -22.30 -8.06 25.47
N ILE A 66 -23.37 -7.27 25.30
CA ILE A 66 -24.24 -6.81 26.39
C ILE A 66 -25.72 -6.97 26.02
N ARG A 67 -26.59 -7.02 27.03
CA ARG A 67 -28.03 -6.80 26.82
C ARG A 67 -28.28 -5.33 26.51
N ILE A 68 -29.10 -5.08 25.50
CA ILE A 68 -29.47 -3.72 25.07
C ILE A 68 -30.97 -3.48 25.22
N ARG A 69 -31.36 -2.22 25.39
CA ARG A 69 -32.76 -1.80 25.41
C ARG A 69 -32.95 -0.47 24.69
N SER A 70 -33.94 -0.38 23.80
CA SER A 70 -34.29 0.87 23.12
C SER A 70 -35.11 1.81 24.00
N ARG A 71 -35.23 3.08 23.62
CA ARG A 71 -36.11 4.06 24.32
C ARG A 71 -37.58 3.63 24.27
N GLY A 72 -37.98 2.86 23.25
CA GLY A 72 -39.31 2.26 23.13
C GLY A 72 -39.50 0.94 23.90
N GLY A 73 -38.53 0.55 24.75
CA GLY A 73 -38.61 -0.67 25.57
C GLY A 73 -38.27 -1.97 24.84
N ARG A 74 -37.89 -1.92 23.56
CA ARG A 74 -37.44 -3.08 22.78
C ARG A 74 -36.18 -3.66 23.41
N GLU A 75 -36.10 -4.98 23.57
CA GLU A 75 -34.94 -5.65 24.17
C GLU A 75 -34.16 -6.51 23.17
N GLY A 76 -32.85 -6.59 23.35
CA GLY A 76 -31.97 -7.39 22.50
C GLY A 76 -30.60 -7.65 23.11
N VAL A 77 -29.68 -8.11 22.28
CA VAL A 77 -28.25 -8.26 22.58
C VAL A 77 -27.45 -7.53 21.50
N ALA A 78 -26.50 -6.69 21.92
CA ALA A 78 -25.46 -6.18 21.04
C ALA A 78 -24.18 -6.99 21.25
N THR A 79 -23.46 -7.26 20.16
CA THR A 79 -22.09 -7.79 20.18
C THR A 79 -21.22 -6.89 19.33
N LEU A 80 -20.21 -6.27 19.94
CA LEU A 80 -19.21 -5.46 19.27
C LEU A 80 -17.94 -6.31 19.11
N ILE A 81 -17.45 -6.39 17.88
CA ILE A 81 -16.25 -7.16 17.52
C ILE A 81 -15.22 -6.18 16.94
N ASN A 82 -14.14 -5.94 17.66
CA ASN A 82 -12.94 -5.29 17.12
C ASN A 82 -12.19 -6.32 16.27
N LEU A 83 -11.90 -6.01 15.01
CA LEU A 83 -11.29 -6.98 14.09
C LEU A 83 -9.77 -7.13 14.31
N ASN A 84 -9.12 -6.10 14.83
CA ASN A 84 -7.73 -6.12 15.28
C ASN A 84 -7.53 -5.04 16.38
N PRO A 85 -7.40 -5.40 17.67
CA PRO A 85 -7.32 -4.45 18.80
C PRO A 85 -6.11 -3.52 18.83
N GLU A 86 -5.00 -3.91 18.21
CA GLU A 86 -3.79 -3.08 18.09
C GLU A 86 -4.05 -1.96 17.08
N ILE A 87 -4.60 -2.30 15.90
CA ILE A 87 -4.90 -1.34 14.83
C ILE A 87 -6.18 -0.53 15.12
N ASN A 88 -7.22 -1.16 15.69
CA ASN A 88 -8.38 -0.51 16.31
C ASN A 88 -9.21 0.42 15.41
N VAL A 89 -9.16 0.22 14.08
CA VAL A 89 -9.90 1.00 13.08
C VAL A 89 -11.29 0.40 12.81
N TRP A 90 -11.39 -0.88 12.48
CA TRP A 90 -12.65 -1.51 12.04
C TRP A 90 -13.28 -2.47 13.02
N PHE A 91 -14.62 -2.41 13.07
CA PHE A 91 -15.44 -3.20 13.97
C PHE A 91 -16.67 -3.76 13.25
N LEU A 92 -17.13 -4.93 13.67
CA LEU A 92 -18.47 -5.41 13.36
C LEU A 92 -19.37 -5.27 14.59
N LEU A 93 -20.46 -4.51 14.44
CA LEU A 93 -21.53 -4.44 15.43
C LEU A 93 -22.69 -5.33 14.97
N LYS A 94 -22.95 -6.40 15.72
CA LYS A 94 -24.11 -7.29 15.56
C LYS A 94 -25.18 -6.92 16.59
N VAL A 95 -26.43 -6.82 16.15
CA VAL A 95 -27.59 -6.42 16.96
C VAL A 95 -28.74 -7.40 16.76
N ALA A 96 -29.01 -8.20 17.79
CA ALA A 96 -30.05 -9.22 17.83
C ALA A 96 -31.22 -8.74 18.70
N TRP A 97 -32.33 -8.32 18.08
CA TRP A 97 -33.52 -7.85 18.80
C TRP A 97 -34.54 -9.00 18.97
N LYS A 98 -35.15 -9.14 20.16
CA LYS A 98 -36.07 -10.26 20.47
C LYS A 98 -37.32 -10.36 19.58
N ASP A 99 -37.71 -9.26 18.96
CA ASP A 99 -38.87 -9.12 18.07
C ASP A 99 -38.51 -9.27 16.58
N ARG A 100 -37.24 -9.52 16.26
CA ARG A 100 -36.75 -9.79 14.89
C ARG A 100 -36.14 -11.18 14.83
N SER A 101 -36.39 -11.89 13.73
CA SER A 101 -35.83 -13.22 13.47
C SER A 101 -34.39 -13.21 12.93
N ALA A 102 -33.89 -12.05 12.50
CA ALA A 102 -32.58 -11.90 11.87
C ALA A 102 -31.75 -10.81 12.54
N ASP A 103 -30.50 -11.15 12.85
CA ASP A 103 -29.49 -10.24 13.38
C ASP A 103 -29.12 -9.16 12.36
N LEU A 104 -29.01 -7.92 12.84
CA LEU A 104 -28.47 -6.81 12.04
C LEU A 104 -26.96 -6.75 12.23
N THR A 105 -26.21 -6.72 11.13
CA THR A 105 -24.77 -6.44 11.16
C THR A 105 -24.47 -5.09 10.51
N PHE A 106 -23.59 -4.33 11.14
CA PHE A 106 -23.07 -3.04 10.70
C PHE A 106 -21.54 -3.08 10.72
N HIS A 107 -20.91 -2.62 9.64
CA HIS A 107 -19.46 -2.40 9.58
C HIS A 107 -19.19 -0.97 10.06
N LEU A 108 -18.44 -0.84 11.15
CA LEU A 108 -18.14 0.43 11.79
C LEU A 108 -16.66 0.78 11.65
N GLU A 109 -16.38 2.08 11.56
CA GLU A 109 -15.02 2.63 11.48
C GLU A 109 -14.80 3.71 12.54
N ASN A 110 -13.70 3.55 13.27
CA ASN A 110 -13.16 4.51 14.23
C ASN A 110 -12.10 5.38 13.54
N PRO A 111 -12.36 6.68 13.29
CA PRO A 111 -11.43 7.55 12.57
C PRO A 111 -10.19 7.96 13.39
N GLU A 112 -10.21 7.82 14.72
CA GLU A 112 -9.06 8.15 15.58
C GLU A 112 -8.61 6.90 16.38
N PRO A 113 -8.04 5.88 15.71
CA PRO A 113 -7.73 4.57 16.30
C PRO A 113 -6.73 4.62 17.47
N HIS A 114 -5.77 5.54 17.43
CA HIS A 114 -4.75 5.68 18.47
C HIS A 114 -5.29 6.34 19.76
N ALA A 115 -6.29 7.23 19.63
CA ALA A 115 -6.80 8.04 20.74
C ALA A 115 -8.14 7.50 21.31
N ARG A 116 -8.92 6.76 20.52
CA ARG A 116 -10.28 6.32 20.87
C ARG A 116 -10.41 4.80 20.95
N LYS A 117 -11.09 4.29 21.99
CA LYS A 117 -11.52 2.89 22.09
C LYS A 117 -13.05 2.81 22.10
N LEU A 118 -13.61 1.86 21.34
CA LEU A 118 -15.05 1.58 21.30
C LEU A 118 -15.40 0.41 22.22
N LEU A 119 -16.39 0.60 23.08
CA LEU A 119 -16.76 -0.34 24.14
C LEU A 119 -18.27 -0.51 24.25
N LEU A 120 -18.72 -1.68 24.73
CA LEU A 120 -20.07 -1.89 25.24
C LEU A 120 -20.01 -1.89 26.78
N ASP A 121 -20.95 -1.21 27.43
CA ASP A 121 -21.01 -1.05 28.89
C ASP A 121 -22.44 -1.32 29.36
N GLU A 122 -22.66 -2.34 30.21
CA GLU A 122 -23.99 -2.73 30.69
C GLU A 122 -24.71 -1.62 31.47
N LYS A 123 -23.98 -0.63 31.99
CA LYS A 123 -24.57 0.56 32.65
C LYS A 123 -25.25 1.51 31.65
N TYR A 124 -24.91 1.40 30.37
CA TYR A 124 -25.40 2.25 29.29
C TYR A 124 -25.98 1.41 28.13
N PRO A 125 -27.03 0.59 28.37
CA PRO A 125 -27.52 -0.43 27.43
C PRO A 125 -28.22 0.13 26.17
N ALA A 126 -28.29 1.46 26.03
CA ALA A 126 -28.72 2.13 24.80
C ALA A 126 -27.54 2.54 23.89
N CYS A 127 -26.30 2.47 24.39
CA CYS A 127 -25.16 3.15 23.78
C CYS A 127 -23.97 2.23 23.44
N VAL A 128 -23.22 2.60 22.42
CA VAL A 128 -21.78 2.29 22.34
C VAL A 128 -21.04 3.41 23.10
N VAL A 129 -20.03 3.06 23.88
CA VAL A 129 -19.21 4.04 24.60
C VAL A 129 -17.92 4.27 23.81
N ILE A 130 -17.63 5.54 23.52
CA ILE A 130 -16.38 5.98 22.90
C ILE A 130 -15.52 6.57 24.02
N ALA A 131 -14.48 5.84 24.43
CA ALA A 131 -13.50 6.32 25.40
C ALA A 131 -12.37 7.06 24.69
N HIS A 132 -11.99 8.24 25.16
CA HIS A 132 -10.91 9.07 24.61
C HIS A 132 -10.13 9.68 25.78
N GLY A 133 -9.01 9.06 26.15
CA GLY A 133 -8.34 9.32 27.44
C GLY A 133 -9.31 9.06 28.61
N GLU A 134 -9.42 10.02 29.53
CA GLU A 134 -10.39 9.96 30.64
C GLU A 134 -11.83 10.28 30.22
N ASN A 135 -12.04 10.87 29.04
CA ASN A 135 -13.38 11.25 28.57
C ASN A 135 -14.14 10.03 28.04
N ARG A 136 -15.44 9.95 28.34
CA ARG A 136 -16.35 8.94 27.78
C ARG A 136 -17.53 9.64 27.09
N TYR A 137 -17.73 9.35 25.81
CA TYR A 137 -18.88 9.81 25.02
C TYR A 137 -19.87 8.66 24.83
N PHE A 138 -21.15 8.93 25.05
CA PHE A 138 -22.21 7.92 25.01
C PHE A 138 -22.97 8.03 23.69
N CYS A 139 -22.62 7.15 22.76
CA CYS A 139 -23.17 7.12 21.40
C CYS A 139 -24.44 6.28 21.39
N ASP A 140 -25.62 6.93 21.47
CA ASP A 140 -26.93 6.26 21.53
C ASP A 140 -27.30 5.63 20.17
N LEU A 141 -26.89 4.38 20.00
CA LEU A 141 -27.08 3.58 18.77
C LEU A 141 -28.24 2.59 18.87
N PHE A 142 -28.68 2.23 20.08
CA PHE A 142 -29.73 1.25 20.34
C PHE A 142 -31.02 1.88 20.87
N GLY A 143 -30.97 3.10 21.41
CA GLY A 143 -32.12 3.84 21.91
C GLY A 143 -33.09 4.32 20.83
N GLY A 144 -32.59 4.55 19.62
CA GLY A 144 -33.37 4.98 18.45
C GLY A 144 -32.99 4.24 17.17
N ASP A 145 -33.07 4.96 16.04
CA ASP A 145 -32.92 4.48 14.66
C ASP A 145 -31.60 4.93 14.00
N ALA A 146 -30.62 5.40 14.77
CA ALA A 146 -29.37 5.98 14.26
C ALA A 146 -28.60 5.00 13.35
N LEU A 147 -28.51 3.73 13.74
CA LEU A 147 -27.89 2.67 12.94
C LEU A 147 -28.65 2.39 11.63
N ASP A 148 -29.98 2.30 11.69
CA ASP A 148 -30.82 2.03 10.51
C ASP A 148 -30.77 3.23 9.53
N ARG A 149 -30.81 4.48 10.01
CA ARG A 149 -30.61 5.68 9.17
C ARG A 149 -29.21 5.75 8.57
N GLY A 150 -28.17 5.43 9.34
CA GLY A 150 -26.80 5.39 8.84
C GLY A 150 -26.67 4.40 7.68
N LYS A 151 -27.20 3.19 7.86
CA LYS A 151 -27.20 2.12 6.85
C LYS A 151 -28.08 2.39 5.63
N ALA A 152 -29.16 3.17 5.79
CA ALA A 152 -30.03 3.58 4.69
C ALA A 152 -29.54 4.85 3.95
N SER A 153 -28.54 5.55 4.48
CA SER A 153 -28.02 6.77 3.85
C SER A 153 -27.23 6.47 2.57
N GLN A 154 -27.13 7.47 1.69
CA GLN A 154 -26.30 7.41 0.48
C GLN A 154 -24.82 7.74 0.76
N HIS A 155 -24.44 7.97 2.03
CA HIS A 155 -23.06 8.22 2.41
C HIS A 155 -22.33 6.90 2.59
N ILE A 156 -21.22 6.74 1.86
CA ILE A 156 -20.31 5.58 1.94
C ILE A 156 -19.72 5.47 3.35
N PHE A 157 -19.40 6.61 3.96
CA PHE A 157 -19.04 6.77 5.36
C PHE A 157 -20.13 7.58 6.04
N ALA A 158 -21.16 6.90 6.55
CA ALA A 158 -22.29 7.55 7.20
C ALA A 158 -21.92 7.97 8.63
N PRO A 159 -21.87 9.28 8.97
CA PRO A 159 -21.42 9.73 10.28
C PRO A 159 -22.45 9.38 11.35
N LEU A 160 -21.96 8.77 12.43
CA LEU A 160 -22.66 8.58 13.68
C LEU A 160 -22.02 9.44 14.77
N CYS A 161 -22.82 9.86 15.75
CA CYS A 161 -22.35 10.50 16.99
C CYS A 161 -21.33 11.62 16.73
N GLU A 162 -21.77 12.62 15.96
CA GLU A 162 -20.98 13.82 15.61
C GLU A 162 -19.66 13.48 14.87
N GLY A 163 -19.69 12.46 14.01
CA GLY A 163 -18.55 12.03 13.21
C GLY A 163 -17.46 11.28 13.99
N ARG A 164 -17.73 10.88 15.24
CA ARG A 164 -16.77 10.11 16.06
C ARG A 164 -16.67 8.64 15.69
N LEU A 165 -17.60 8.20 14.83
CA LEU A 165 -17.78 6.84 14.37
C LEU A 165 -18.46 6.90 13.00
N TYR A 166 -18.08 6.05 12.06
CA TYR A 166 -18.79 5.90 10.78
C TYR A 166 -19.45 4.52 10.68
N VAL A 167 -20.62 4.44 10.05
CA VAL A 167 -21.09 3.20 9.41
C VAL A 167 -20.58 3.20 7.97
N ARG A 168 -19.87 2.14 7.58
CA ARG A 168 -19.47 1.91 6.19
C ARG A 168 -20.66 1.34 5.42
N ASN A 169 -20.95 1.91 4.27
CA ASN A 169 -21.99 1.48 3.33
C ASN A 169 -21.35 1.08 2.00
N ALA A 170 -21.92 0.06 1.34
CA ALA A 170 -21.43 -0.39 0.05
C ALA A 170 -21.69 0.65 -1.04
N ALA A 171 -20.75 0.78 -1.98
CA ALA A 171 -20.86 1.62 -3.15
C ALA A 171 -20.55 0.82 -4.41
N ALA A 172 -21.12 1.22 -5.54
CA ALA A 172 -20.67 0.73 -6.84
C ALA A 172 -19.38 1.48 -7.21
N GLY A 173 -18.27 0.75 -7.31
CA GLY A 173 -17.02 1.30 -7.84
C GLY A 173 -17.16 1.65 -9.31
N HIS A 174 -16.46 2.70 -9.72
CA HIS A 174 -16.27 3.01 -11.12
C HIS A 174 -15.54 1.87 -11.82
N ARG A 175 -15.94 1.62 -13.07
CA ARG A 175 -15.23 0.77 -14.03
C ARG A 175 -15.14 1.57 -15.33
N THR A 176 -14.03 1.48 -16.05
CA THR A 176 -13.97 2.09 -17.38
C THR A 176 -14.82 1.29 -18.37
N THR A 177 -15.27 1.91 -19.47
CA THR A 177 -16.15 1.25 -20.45
C THR A 177 -15.53 -0.04 -21.00
N LEU A 178 -14.20 -0.07 -21.12
CA LEU A 178 -13.45 -1.23 -21.59
C LEU A 178 -13.39 -2.33 -20.52
N GLU A 179 -13.09 -2.00 -19.26
CA GLU A 179 -13.19 -2.98 -18.17
C GLU A 179 -14.59 -3.59 -18.04
N ALA A 180 -15.64 -2.75 -18.08
CA ALA A 180 -17.02 -3.20 -17.97
C ALA A 180 -17.43 -4.14 -19.12
N ALA A 181 -17.02 -3.84 -20.35
CA ALA A 181 -17.26 -4.71 -21.50
C ALA A 181 -16.51 -6.04 -21.39
N THR A 182 -15.22 -6.01 -21.00
CA THR A 182 -14.41 -7.23 -20.82
C THR A 182 -14.93 -8.11 -19.69
N GLU A 183 -15.32 -7.53 -18.55
CA GLU A 183 -15.91 -8.27 -17.42
C GLU A 183 -17.29 -8.84 -17.77
N PHE A 184 -18.16 -8.08 -18.46
CA PHE A 184 -19.46 -8.62 -18.90
C PHE A 184 -19.29 -9.84 -19.82
N LEU A 185 -18.41 -9.75 -20.82
CA LEU A 185 -18.11 -10.88 -21.71
C LEU A 185 -17.56 -12.08 -20.94
N ARG A 186 -16.75 -11.84 -19.91
CA ARG A 186 -16.11 -12.90 -19.11
C ARG A 186 -17.06 -13.57 -18.10
N GLU A 187 -17.92 -12.80 -17.44
CA GLU A 187 -18.88 -13.31 -16.45
C GLU A 187 -20.14 -13.94 -17.09
N HIS A 188 -20.58 -13.45 -18.25
CA HIS A 188 -21.90 -13.79 -18.81
C HIS A 188 -21.88 -14.55 -20.15
N VAL A 189 -20.72 -14.68 -20.83
CA VAL A 189 -20.62 -15.42 -22.10
C VAL A 189 -19.75 -16.66 -21.95
N TRP A 190 -20.34 -17.84 -22.16
CA TRP A 190 -19.62 -19.11 -22.14
C TRP A 190 -18.56 -19.15 -23.24
N GLY A 191 -17.27 -19.17 -22.86
CA GLY A 191 -16.14 -19.04 -23.78
C GLY A 191 -15.66 -17.59 -24.01
N GLY A 192 -16.16 -16.62 -23.25
CA GLY A 192 -15.84 -15.19 -23.37
C GLY A 192 -14.35 -14.83 -23.27
N GLU A 193 -13.51 -15.67 -22.65
CA GLU A 193 -12.05 -15.49 -22.66
C GLU A 193 -11.41 -15.53 -24.06
N LYS A 194 -12.13 -16.06 -25.06
CA LYS A 194 -11.73 -16.04 -26.49
C LYS A 194 -12.37 -14.92 -27.30
N ILE A 195 -13.18 -14.06 -26.68
CA ILE A 195 -13.89 -12.95 -27.36
C ILE A 195 -13.36 -11.60 -26.84
N ILE A 196 -12.10 -11.56 -26.43
CA ILE A 196 -11.46 -10.32 -25.99
C ILE A 196 -11.05 -9.46 -27.20
N ASP A 197 -10.83 -10.07 -28.39
CA ASP A 197 -10.38 -9.47 -29.67
C ASP A 197 -10.92 -8.06 -30.00
N LEU A 198 -12.16 -7.72 -29.63
CA LEU A 198 -12.74 -6.40 -29.91
C LEU A 198 -12.10 -5.25 -29.09
N GLY A 199 -11.46 -5.56 -27.96
CA GLY A 199 -10.74 -4.60 -27.11
C GLY A 199 -9.26 -4.40 -27.46
N HIS A 200 -8.65 -5.29 -28.27
CA HIS A 200 -7.20 -5.29 -28.54
C HIS A 200 -6.71 -4.12 -29.40
N ILE A 201 -7.63 -3.41 -30.08
CA ILE A 201 -7.31 -2.35 -31.04
C ILE A 201 -6.68 -1.11 -30.38
N LEU A 202 -6.68 -1.00 -29.04
CA LEU A 202 -6.27 0.22 -28.32
C LEU A 202 -5.09 0.10 -27.31
N MET A 203 -4.36 -1.03 -27.22
CA MET A 203 -3.29 -1.18 -26.19
C MET A 203 -1.92 -1.68 -26.68
N GLY A 204 -1.75 -2.02 -27.97
CA GLY A 204 -0.45 -2.38 -28.53
C GLY A 204 0.34 -1.13 -29.00
N ASP A 205 1.54 -0.90 -28.45
CA ASP A 205 2.46 0.21 -28.79
C ASP A 205 1.95 1.67 -28.59
N ILE A 206 0.65 1.91 -28.36
CA ILE A 206 0.06 3.27 -28.28
C ILE A 206 0.63 4.14 -27.14
N HIS A 207 1.03 3.53 -26.03
CA HIS A 207 1.62 4.22 -24.88
C HIS A 207 3.16 4.21 -24.85
N ARG A 208 3.83 3.66 -25.87
CA ARG A 208 5.29 3.65 -25.90
C ARG A 208 5.82 5.06 -26.12
N GLU A 209 6.73 5.49 -25.24
CA GLU A 209 7.42 6.75 -25.38
C GLU A 209 8.92 6.58 -25.48
N THR A 210 9.55 7.37 -26.34
CA THR A 210 11.01 7.48 -26.45
C THR A 210 11.39 8.95 -26.25
N GLY A 211 12.17 9.24 -25.22
CA GLY A 211 12.64 10.59 -24.96
C GLY A 211 13.56 11.06 -26.08
N ARG A 212 13.46 12.35 -26.43
CA ARG A 212 14.42 12.97 -27.35
C ARG A 212 15.68 13.30 -26.54
N ILE A 213 16.81 12.77 -26.99
CA ILE A 213 18.13 13.08 -26.43
C ILE A 213 18.68 14.29 -27.19
N GLU A 214 18.85 15.40 -26.50
CA GLU A 214 19.36 16.64 -27.11
C GLU A 214 20.83 16.87 -26.71
N SER A 215 21.62 17.40 -27.64
CA SER A 215 23.00 17.83 -27.40
C SER A 215 23.00 19.21 -26.77
N GLU A 216 23.73 19.34 -25.66
CA GLU A 216 23.83 20.53 -24.78
C GLU A 216 22.69 20.67 -23.76
N ALA A 217 22.99 20.29 -22.52
CA ALA A 217 22.25 20.69 -21.32
C ALA A 217 22.44 22.19 -20.98
N ALA A 218 22.15 23.09 -21.94
CA ALA A 218 22.33 24.52 -21.79
C ALA A 218 21.41 25.10 -20.69
N GLY A 219 21.96 25.20 -19.47
CA GLY A 219 21.25 25.67 -18.26
C GLY A 219 20.78 24.56 -17.32
N THR A 220 20.74 23.29 -17.76
CA THR A 220 20.27 22.17 -16.92
C THR A 220 21.37 21.66 -15.99
N LYS A 221 21.73 22.43 -14.96
CA LYS A 221 22.46 21.87 -13.82
C LYS A 221 21.56 20.90 -13.06
N ALA A 222 22.12 19.76 -12.66
CA ALA A 222 21.52 18.91 -11.63
C ALA A 222 21.25 19.78 -10.38
N PRO A 223 20.08 19.67 -9.73
CA PRO A 223 19.90 20.28 -8.42
C PRO A 223 20.98 19.71 -7.48
N GLY A 224 21.73 20.61 -6.84
CA GLY A 224 22.93 20.24 -6.10
C GLY A 224 22.63 19.22 -5.01
N GLY A 225 23.29 18.07 -5.07
CA GLY A 225 23.08 16.94 -4.16
C GLY A 225 23.47 17.27 -2.73
N GLN A 226 22.56 17.90 -1.97
CA GLN A 226 22.57 17.81 -0.52
C GLN A 226 22.20 16.38 -0.13
N GLY A 227 22.81 15.83 0.93
CA GLY A 227 22.66 14.43 1.34
C GLY A 227 21.24 13.99 1.78
N ASN A 228 20.25 14.86 1.64
CA ASN A 228 18.85 14.64 2.03
C ASN A 228 17.91 14.34 0.85
N LEU A 229 18.43 14.22 -0.38
CA LEU A 229 17.66 13.91 -1.59
C LEU A 229 17.69 12.40 -1.90
N PRO A 230 16.76 11.88 -2.72
CA PRO A 230 16.89 10.53 -3.27
C PRO A 230 18.18 10.38 -4.09
N LEU A 231 18.77 9.19 -4.08
CA LEU A 231 19.98 8.89 -4.87
C LEU A 231 19.65 8.91 -6.37
N PRO A 232 20.39 9.69 -7.20
CA PRO A 232 20.21 9.68 -8.64
C PRO A 232 20.64 8.33 -9.24
N ALA A 233 20.15 8.02 -10.43
CA ALA A 233 20.52 6.80 -11.12
C ALA A 233 21.99 6.79 -11.55
N VAL A 234 22.60 5.60 -11.53
CA VAL A 234 23.95 5.36 -12.04
C VAL A 234 23.88 5.20 -13.56
N ILE A 235 24.21 6.27 -14.28
CA ILE A 235 24.19 6.37 -15.75
C ILE A 235 25.61 6.31 -16.32
N ASP A 236 25.73 5.93 -17.61
CA ASP A 236 26.99 6.02 -18.34
C ASP A 236 27.42 7.49 -18.47
N SER A 237 28.65 7.78 -18.06
CA SER A 237 29.26 9.12 -18.10
C SER A 237 29.13 9.85 -19.45
N LYS A 238 29.07 9.14 -20.59
CA LYS A 238 28.91 9.76 -21.93
C LYS A 238 27.56 10.49 -22.10
N TYR A 239 26.58 10.20 -21.22
CA TYR A 239 25.25 10.78 -21.22
C TYR A 239 25.02 11.81 -20.10
N ALA A 240 26.02 12.08 -19.25
CA ALA A 240 25.88 12.97 -18.09
C ALA A 240 25.49 14.41 -18.47
N ASP A 241 25.97 14.92 -19.61
CA ASP A 241 25.68 16.27 -20.12
C ASP A 241 24.54 16.31 -21.16
N ARG A 242 23.72 15.25 -21.23
CA ARG A 242 22.58 15.15 -22.16
C ARG A 242 21.28 15.55 -21.48
N SER A 243 20.37 16.10 -22.27
CA SER A 243 19.00 16.39 -21.85
C SER A 243 18.05 15.35 -22.43
N LEU A 244 17.16 14.80 -21.59
CA LEU A 244 15.98 14.05 -22.00
C LEU A 244 14.75 14.95 -21.94
N THR A 245 13.94 14.92 -23.00
CA THR A 245 12.65 15.62 -23.04
C THR A 245 11.49 14.62 -23.13
N SER A 246 10.35 14.98 -22.52
CA SER A 246 9.09 14.22 -22.57
C SER A 246 7.94 15.18 -22.87
N SER A 247 7.04 14.78 -23.77
CA SER A 247 5.77 15.50 -24.00
C SER A 247 4.72 15.17 -22.95
N ASN A 248 4.83 14.02 -22.29
CA ASN A 248 3.73 13.41 -21.53
C ASN A 248 3.93 13.45 -20.01
N LEU A 249 5.11 13.80 -19.50
CA LEU A 249 5.28 14.15 -18.08
C LEU A 249 4.26 15.23 -17.70
N GLY A 250 3.40 14.95 -16.72
CA GLY A 250 2.30 15.83 -16.31
C GLY A 250 2.51 16.56 -14.98
N ILE A 251 3.63 16.33 -14.29
CA ILE A 251 4.00 17.01 -13.05
C ILE A 251 5.04 18.10 -13.37
N ASP A 252 4.72 19.35 -13.02
CA ASP A 252 5.63 20.48 -13.12
C ASP A 252 6.81 20.35 -12.12
N LEU A 253 7.97 20.91 -12.48
CA LEU A 253 9.21 20.81 -11.70
C LEU A 253 9.63 22.17 -11.13
N GLU A 254 10.24 22.19 -9.95
CA GLU A 254 10.76 23.44 -9.37
C GLU A 254 11.96 24.01 -10.13
N GLY A 255 11.93 25.32 -10.40
CA GLY A 255 13.03 26.08 -10.98
C GLY A 255 12.61 26.93 -12.19
N PRO A 256 13.58 27.46 -12.96
CA PRO A 256 13.28 28.08 -14.26
C PRO A 256 12.71 27.03 -15.23
N GLU A 257 11.90 27.47 -16.19
CA GLU A 257 11.40 26.62 -17.28
C GLU A 257 12.58 25.87 -17.94
N ARG A 258 12.47 24.55 -18.04
CA ARG A 258 13.47 23.69 -18.68
C ARG A 258 12.82 22.92 -19.81
N THR A 259 13.48 22.85 -20.95
CA THR A 259 13.06 22.01 -22.07
C THR A 259 13.33 20.53 -21.84
N GLY A 260 14.14 20.17 -20.84
CA GLY A 260 14.39 18.77 -20.46
C GLY A 260 15.17 18.58 -19.16
N MET A 261 15.39 17.31 -18.83
CA MET A 261 15.92 16.80 -17.57
C MET A 261 17.21 16.02 -17.82
N LEU A 262 18.18 16.06 -16.89
CA LEU A 262 19.33 15.15 -16.95
C LEU A 262 18.86 13.71 -16.66
N PRO A 263 19.29 12.71 -17.44
CA PRO A 263 18.90 11.32 -17.23
C PRO A 263 19.18 10.86 -15.80
N GLY A 264 18.18 10.28 -15.14
CA GLY A 264 18.37 9.70 -13.81
C GLY A 264 18.50 10.68 -12.65
N ALA A 265 18.49 12.00 -12.90
CA ALA A 265 18.53 13.02 -11.85
C ALA A 265 17.13 13.28 -11.26
N TRP A 266 17.08 13.58 -9.96
CA TRP A 266 15.84 13.90 -9.25
C TRP A 266 15.58 15.41 -9.23
N TYR A 267 14.34 15.81 -9.48
CA TYR A 267 13.88 17.20 -9.50
C TYR A 267 12.70 17.36 -8.54
N PRO A 268 12.64 18.38 -7.68
CA PRO A 268 11.47 18.58 -6.82
C PRO A 268 10.21 18.82 -7.66
N ALA A 269 9.11 18.18 -7.28
CA ALA A 269 7.80 18.43 -7.88
C ALA A 269 7.28 19.81 -7.42
N ALA A 270 6.80 20.62 -8.37
CA ALA A 270 6.42 22.01 -8.09
C ALA A 270 5.32 22.10 -7.03
N GLY A 271 5.58 22.85 -5.95
CA GLY A 271 4.64 23.04 -4.85
C GLY A 271 4.39 21.79 -3.99
N ASN A 272 5.21 20.74 -4.14
CA ASN A 272 5.03 19.43 -3.51
C ASN A 272 6.27 19.06 -2.68
N ALA A 273 6.43 19.67 -1.50
CA ALA A 273 7.60 19.50 -0.65
C ALA A 273 7.84 18.04 -0.21
N GLY A 274 9.05 17.52 -0.45
CA GLY A 274 9.42 16.13 -0.16
C GLY A 274 9.06 15.12 -1.26
N ILE A 275 8.55 15.60 -2.41
CA ILE A 275 8.21 14.80 -3.58
C ILE A 275 9.16 15.15 -4.73
N TYR A 276 9.72 14.15 -5.40
CA TYR A 276 10.73 14.33 -6.44
C TYR A 276 10.42 13.48 -7.67
N VAL A 277 10.65 14.02 -8.87
CA VAL A 277 10.41 13.35 -10.15
C VAL A 277 11.72 13.11 -10.89
N SER A 278 11.82 12.00 -11.62
CA SER A 278 12.95 11.65 -12.48
C SER A 278 12.48 10.91 -13.73
N ILE A 279 13.28 10.98 -14.80
CA ILE A 279 13.08 10.20 -16.03
C ILE A 279 14.38 9.55 -16.48
N LEU A 280 14.27 8.34 -17.06
CA LEU A 280 15.42 7.57 -17.54
C LEU A 280 15.02 6.63 -18.69
N GLN A 281 15.96 6.35 -19.59
CA GLN A 281 15.87 5.25 -20.57
C GLN A 281 16.90 4.17 -20.20
N PRO A 282 16.59 2.86 -20.28
CA PRO A 282 17.52 1.82 -19.82
C PRO A 282 18.86 1.77 -20.58
N ASN A 283 18.91 2.20 -21.84
CA ASN A 283 20.16 2.28 -22.63
C ASN A 283 21.16 3.35 -22.14
N LEU A 284 20.76 4.25 -21.22
CA LEU A 284 21.62 5.27 -20.63
C LEU A 284 22.25 4.83 -19.30
N ILE A 285 21.81 3.69 -18.75
CA ILE A 285 22.35 3.09 -17.52
C ILE A 285 23.81 2.71 -17.71
N ASP A 286 24.61 2.81 -16.65
CA ASP A 286 26.02 2.42 -16.67
C ASP A 286 26.23 0.97 -17.19
N PRO A 287 27.19 0.74 -18.11
CA PRO A 287 27.43 -0.58 -18.70
C PRO A 287 27.74 -1.68 -17.68
N VAL A 288 28.34 -1.36 -16.53
CA VAL A 288 28.61 -2.32 -15.45
C VAL A 288 27.31 -2.91 -14.90
N ILE A 289 26.28 -2.07 -14.72
CA ILE A 289 24.95 -2.53 -14.30
C ILE A 289 24.30 -3.35 -15.42
N LEU A 290 24.27 -2.85 -16.66
CA LEU A 290 23.64 -3.55 -17.78
C LEU A 290 24.27 -4.92 -18.08
N GLN A 291 25.57 -5.08 -17.84
CA GLN A 291 26.32 -6.32 -18.07
C GLN A 291 26.39 -7.26 -16.84
N SER A 292 25.89 -6.84 -15.67
CA SER A 292 25.82 -7.67 -14.46
C SER A 292 24.71 -8.74 -14.53
N TYR A 293 24.73 -9.76 -13.66
CA TYR A 293 23.62 -10.72 -13.45
C TYR A 293 23.03 -11.38 -14.72
N LYS A 294 23.86 -11.68 -15.74
CA LYS A 294 23.44 -12.21 -17.07
C LYS A 294 22.65 -13.53 -17.05
N THR A 295 22.66 -14.26 -15.93
CA THR A 295 21.88 -15.50 -15.73
C THR A 295 20.49 -15.28 -15.14
N THR A 296 20.26 -14.08 -14.57
CA THR A 296 19.06 -13.73 -13.81
C THR A 296 18.21 -12.69 -14.54
N VAL A 297 18.83 -11.83 -15.34
CA VAL A 297 18.20 -10.76 -16.12
C VAL A 297 18.46 -10.97 -17.60
N ASN A 298 17.43 -10.81 -18.43
CA ASN A 298 17.56 -10.95 -19.88
C ASN A 298 18.23 -9.71 -20.49
N ASN A 299 18.84 -9.87 -21.67
CA ASN A 299 19.33 -8.74 -22.45
C ASN A 299 18.14 -7.90 -22.91
N LEU A 300 18.27 -6.57 -22.81
CA LEU A 300 17.23 -5.64 -23.24
C LEU A 300 17.21 -5.52 -24.76
N ASP A 301 16.03 -5.60 -25.37
CA ASP A 301 15.87 -5.30 -26.80
C ASP A 301 15.93 -3.79 -27.07
N SER A 302 16.04 -3.37 -28.34
CA SER A 302 16.12 -1.95 -28.71
C SER A 302 14.86 -1.14 -28.37
N VAL A 303 13.73 -1.80 -28.15
CA VAL A 303 12.44 -1.17 -27.82
C VAL A 303 12.41 -0.81 -26.34
N GLU A 304 12.54 -1.78 -25.44
CA GLU A 304 12.56 -1.50 -24.00
C GLU A 304 13.81 -0.72 -23.58
N ALA A 305 14.95 -0.92 -24.24
CA ALA A 305 16.15 -0.16 -23.94
C ALA A 305 16.02 1.34 -24.28
N SER A 306 15.11 1.72 -25.18
CA SER A 306 14.84 3.12 -25.54
C SER A 306 13.54 3.69 -24.95
N ALA A 307 12.74 2.86 -24.27
CA ALA A 307 11.50 3.27 -23.64
C ALA A 307 11.75 4.20 -22.45
N LEU A 308 10.92 5.23 -22.27
CA LEU A 308 10.98 6.10 -21.10
C LEU A 308 10.41 5.39 -19.86
N SER A 309 11.14 5.55 -18.77
CA SER A 309 10.69 5.25 -17.42
C SER A 309 10.50 6.56 -16.67
N TYR A 310 9.32 6.74 -16.09
CA TYR A 310 8.91 7.88 -15.29
C TYR A 310 8.91 7.45 -13.82
N LEU A 311 9.62 8.18 -12.96
CA LEU A 311 9.74 7.83 -11.55
C LEU A 311 9.38 9.02 -10.68
N ILE A 312 8.75 8.74 -9.55
CA ILE A 312 8.44 9.71 -8.51
C ILE A 312 8.77 9.13 -7.13
N ALA A 313 9.47 9.91 -6.31
CA ALA A 313 9.95 9.54 -4.99
C ALA A 313 9.29 10.40 -3.91
N PHE A 314 8.89 9.77 -2.81
CA PHE A 314 8.28 10.40 -1.64
C PHE A 314 9.19 10.18 -0.42
N ASP A 315 9.58 11.26 0.26
CA ASP A 315 10.37 11.22 1.51
C ASP A 315 9.55 10.60 2.66
N LEU A 316 9.90 9.40 3.10
CA LEU A 316 9.15 8.66 4.12
C LEU A 316 9.38 9.17 5.54
N ASP A 317 10.21 10.20 5.75
CA ASP A 317 10.17 11.01 6.98
C ASP A 317 8.95 11.94 7.00
N GLN A 318 8.45 12.31 5.83
CA GLN A 318 7.47 13.37 5.60
C GLN A 318 6.03 12.87 5.35
N PHE A 319 5.88 11.61 4.97
CA PHE A 319 4.60 11.01 4.59
C PHE A 319 4.35 9.66 5.26
N ASP A 320 3.09 9.37 5.52
CA ASP A 320 2.60 8.02 5.82
C ASP A 320 1.94 7.39 4.60
N LEU A 321 1.86 6.07 4.58
CA LEU A 321 1.29 5.29 3.49
C LEU A 321 0.01 4.58 3.97
N GLY A 322 -1.07 4.76 3.24
CA GLY A 322 -2.30 3.99 3.33
C GLY A 322 -2.48 3.07 2.13
N TYR A 323 -3.33 2.07 2.31
CA TYR A 323 -3.77 1.14 1.27
C TYR A 323 -5.26 0.85 1.47
N ALA A 324 -6.04 0.93 0.39
CA ALA A 324 -7.47 0.65 0.40
C ALA A 324 -7.84 -0.32 -0.72
N LEU A 325 -8.74 -1.25 -0.42
CA LEU A 325 -9.34 -2.13 -1.40
C LEU A 325 -10.35 -1.37 -2.28
N GLY A 326 -10.36 -1.72 -3.57
CA GLY A 326 -11.44 -1.36 -4.47
C GLY A 326 -12.76 -1.93 -3.99
N THR A 327 -13.89 -1.43 -4.48
CA THR A 327 -15.22 -1.98 -4.13
C THR A 327 -15.40 -3.46 -4.53
N GLU A 328 -14.47 -4.01 -5.30
CA GLU A 328 -14.55 -5.33 -5.90
C GLU A 328 -13.19 -6.04 -5.99
N HIS A 329 -12.15 -5.35 -6.49
CA HIS A 329 -10.84 -5.95 -6.75
C HIS A 329 -9.77 -5.46 -5.76
N PRO A 330 -8.85 -6.34 -5.32
CA PRO A 330 -8.78 -7.77 -5.59
C PRO A 330 -9.86 -8.58 -4.86
N ARG A 331 -10.50 -9.49 -5.61
CA ARG A 331 -11.44 -10.49 -5.11
C ARG A 331 -10.78 -11.56 -4.21
N VAL A 332 -11.58 -12.37 -3.51
CA VAL A 332 -11.08 -13.37 -2.53
C VAL A 332 -11.34 -14.82 -2.95
N GLU A 333 -12.17 -15.00 -3.97
CA GLU A 333 -12.49 -16.27 -4.63
C GLU A 333 -11.25 -16.91 -5.29
N TRP A 334 -11.41 -18.15 -5.79
CA TRP A 334 -10.38 -18.83 -6.58
C TRP A 334 -9.96 -18.04 -7.83
N SER A 335 -8.66 -18.01 -8.08
CA SER A 335 -8.10 -17.48 -9.34
C SER A 335 -8.32 -18.47 -10.50
N ASP A 336 -8.65 -17.94 -11.68
CA ASP A 336 -8.75 -18.71 -12.93
C ASP A 336 -7.38 -19.13 -13.48
N HIS A 337 -6.29 -18.51 -12.99
CA HIS A 337 -4.91 -18.86 -13.32
C HIS A 337 -4.36 -20.04 -12.51
N MET A 338 -5.04 -20.45 -11.43
CA MET A 338 -4.58 -21.53 -10.58
C MET A 338 -4.66 -22.89 -11.30
N LEU A 339 -3.65 -23.74 -11.07
CA LEU A 339 -3.67 -25.14 -11.52
C LEU A 339 -4.79 -25.93 -10.84
N GLU A 340 -5.58 -26.67 -11.62
CA GLU A 340 -6.76 -27.39 -11.11
C GLU A 340 -6.41 -28.40 -9.99
N GLN A 341 -5.24 -29.02 -10.04
CA GLN A 341 -4.75 -29.91 -8.97
C GLN A 341 -4.52 -29.23 -7.61
N MET A 342 -4.45 -27.89 -7.57
CA MET A 342 -4.35 -27.09 -6.35
C MET A 342 -5.71 -26.55 -5.88
N ARG A 343 -6.76 -26.68 -6.70
CA ARG A 343 -8.12 -26.26 -6.34
C ARG A 343 -8.69 -27.26 -5.35
N ASN A 344 -8.98 -26.83 -4.12
CA ASN A 344 -9.86 -27.60 -3.25
C ASN A 344 -11.32 -27.25 -3.57
N PRO A 345 -12.11 -28.15 -4.21
CA PRO A 345 -13.48 -27.85 -4.63
C PRO A 345 -14.45 -27.69 -3.45
N THR A 346 -14.07 -28.07 -2.23
CA THR A 346 -14.91 -27.83 -1.04
C THR A 346 -14.73 -26.43 -0.47
N LEU A 347 -13.68 -25.69 -0.85
CA LEU A 347 -13.45 -24.32 -0.38
C LEU A 347 -13.97 -23.30 -1.39
N PRO A 348 -14.55 -22.18 -0.95
CA PRO A 348 -15.04 -21.12 -1.83
C PRO A 348 -13.92 -20.21 -2.39
N GLY A 349 -12.70 -20.32 -1.85
CA GLY A 349 -11.49 -19.62 -2.28
C GLY A 349 -10.26 -20.14 -1.53
N PRO A 350 -9.04 -19.70 -1.87
CA PRO A 350 -7.80 -20.30 -1.37
C PRO A 350 -7.57 -20.11 0.13
N ASP A 351 -8.11 -19.03 0.71
CA ASP A 351 -8.06 -18.78 2.17
C ASP A 351 -9.30 -19.31 2.92
N GLY A 352 -10.14 -20.11 2.24
CA GLY A 352 -11.40 -20.67 2.77
C GLY A 352 -12.60 -19.72 2.70
N ILE A 353 -12.42 -18.48 2.23
CA ILE A 353 -13.50 -17.49 2.00
C ILE A 353 -13.77 -17.31 0.50
N GLY A 354 -15.02 -17.00 0.14
CA GLY A 354 -15.40 -16.55 -1.22
C GLY A 354 -16.20 -15.25 -1.21
N SER A 355 -16.18 -14.54 -0.08
CA SER A 355 -16.80 -13.23 0.09
C SER A 355 -16.17 -12.51 1.27
N ILE A 356 -16.06 -11.19 1.18
CA ILE A 356 -15.66 -10.33 2.28
C ILE A 356 -16.83 -9.99 3.23
N SER A 357 -18.04 -10.44 2.93
CA SER A 357 -19.23 -10.17 3.76
C SER A 357 -19.05 -10.67 5.20
N PRO A 358 -19.43 -9.89 6.23
CA PRO A 358 -20.21 -8.64 6.19
C PRO A 358 -19.37 -7.35 6.14
N LEU A 359 -18.07 -7.43 5.83
CA LEU A 359 -17.22 -6.25 5.62
C LEU A 359 -17.52 -5.59 4.28
N ILE A 360 -17.06 -4.34 4.15
CA ILE A 360 -17.32 -3.46 3.02
C ILE A 360 -16.02 -2.78 2.64
N ALA A 361 -15.49 -3.11 1.47
CA ALA A 361 -14.46 -2.35 0.78
C ALA A 361 -15.12 -1.16 0.05
N THR A 362 -14.51 0.02 0.14
CA THR A 362 -15.13 1.29 -0.29
C THR A 362 -14.57 1.84 -1.59
N GLY A 363 -13.41 1.38 -2.06
CA GLY A 363 -12.74 1.94 -3.25
C GLY A 363 -12.44 3.44 -3.14
N LEU A 364 -12.42 3.98 -1.93
CA LEU A 364 -12.36 5.40 -1.62
C LEU A 364 -11.58 5.62 -0.32
N VAL A 365 -10.71 6.63 -0.31
CA VAL A 365 -10.01 7.11 0.90
C VAL A 365 -11.04 7.50 1.98
N SER A 366 -10.75 7.24 3.25
CA SER A 366 -11.64 7.63 4.36
C SER A 366 -11.76 9.16 4.48
N PRO A 367 -12.87 9.71 5.01
CA PRO A 367 -13.04 11.16 5.18
C PRO A 367 -12.03 11.84 6.12
N GLU A 368 -11.36 11.05 6.96
CA GLU A 368 -10.29 11.50 7.85
C GLU A 368 -8.99 11.65 7.05
N ASP A 369 -8.51 10.53 6.49
CA ASP A 369 -7.27 10.45 5.69
C ASP A 369 -7.31 11.38 4.47
N ALA A 370 -8.47 11.53 3.83
CA ALA A 370 -8.66 12.32 2.61
C ALA A 370 -8.24 13.80 2.74
N ARG A 371 -8.15 14.33 3.95
CA ARG A 371 -7.70 15.71 4.22
C ARG A 371 -6.19 15.86 4.04
N GLU A 372 -5.44 14.89 4.54
CA GLU A 372 -3.97 14.85 4.55
C GLU A 372 -3.41 14.13 3.32
N THR A 373 -4.23 13.39 2.57
CA THR A 373 -3.83 12.72 1.32
C THR A 373 -3.29 13.70 0.27
N VAL A 374 -2.01 13.54 -0.07
CA VAL A 374 -1.27 14.32 -1.07
C VAL A 374 -1.03 13.57 -2.37
N ALA A 375 -1.22 12.24 -2.40
CA ALA A 375 -1.10 11.45 -3.62
C ALA A 375 -1.90 10.14 -3.54
N THR A 376 -2.32 9.62 -4.69
CA THR A 376 -2.76 8.22 -4.83
C THR A 376 -2.07 7.56 -6.02
N PHE A 377 -1.92 6.24 -5.99
CA PHE A 377 -1.49 5.44 -7.13
C PHE A 377 -2.08 4.03 -7.11
N THR A 378 -2.26 3.42 -8.27
CA THR A 378 -2.87 2.08 -8.39
C THR A 378 -2.10 1.01 -7.62
N GLY A 379 -2.83 0.05 -7.04
CA GLY A 379 -2.31 -1.06 -6.25
C GLY A 379 -1.77 -2.20 -7.12
N GLY A 380 -2.28 -3.41 -6.87
CA GLY A 380 -1.83 -4.62 -7.57
C GLY A 380 -2.88 -5.22 -8.50
N PHE A 381 -2.58 -6.39 -9.05
CA PHE A 381 -3.52 -7.08 -9.95
C PHE A 381 -4.79 -7.58 -9.25
N LYS A 382 -5.85 -7.74 -10.05
CA LYS A 382 -7.04 -8.55 -9.74
C LYS A 382 -6.67 -9.98 -9.33
N ARG A 383 -7.52 -10.62 -8.52
CA ARG A 383 -7.38 -12.02 -8.09
C ARG A 383 -7.16 -13.01 -9.23
N THR A 384 -7.83 -12.82 -10.37
CA THR A 384 -7.64 -13.64 -11.58
C THR A 384 -6.17 -13.78 -11.96
N HIS A 385 -5.38 -12.69 -11.97
CA HIS A 385 -3.96 -12.75 -12.32
C HIS A 385 -3.06 -13.01 -11.10
N GLY A 386 -3.63 -13.04 -9.90
CA GLY A 386 -2.92 -13.08 -8.63
C GLY A 386 -2.53 -14.47 -8.13
N ALA A 387 -2.61 -15.53 -8.92
CA ALA A 387 -2.10 -16.88 -8.60
C ALA A 387 -1.12 -17.35 -9.67
N PHE A 388 -0.20 -18.24 -9.31
CA PHE A 388 0.88 -18.68 -10.20
C PHE A 388 0.43 -19.78 -11.16
N LYS A 389 0.60 -19.54 -12.47
CA LYS A 389 0.39 -20.57 -13.51
C LYS A 389 1.52 -21.61 -13.59
N SER A 390 2.70 -21.32 -13.04
CA SER A 390 3.91 -22.11 -13.31
C SER A 390 4.99 -21.94 -12.23
N GLY A 391 5.92 -22.90 -12.16
CA GLY A 391 7.02 -22.90 -11.20
C GLY A 391 6.62 -23.45 -9.82
N GLU A 392 7.53 -23.31 -8.86
CA GLU A 392 7.40 -23.87 -7.51
C GLU A 392 6.20 -23.29 -6.73
N LEU A 393 5.96 -21.98 -6.87
CA LEU A 393 4.88 -21.27 -6.18
C LEU A 393 3.49 -21.69 -6.68
N ALA A 394 3.36 -22.11 -7.95
CA ALA A 394 2.12 -22.69 -8.49
C ALA A 394 1.71 -24.02 -7.84
N LEU A 395 2.63 -24.67 -7.12
CA LEU A 395 2.44 -25.99 -6.49
C LEU A 395 2.39 -25.93 -4.96
N LYS A 396 2.36 -24.72 -4.39
CA LYS A 396 2.33 -24.45 -2.95
C LYS A 396 1.15 -23.55 -2.59
N ASN A 397 0.72 -23.59 -1.33
CA ASN A 397 -0.20 -22.61 -0.74
C ASN A 397 -1.42 -22.31 -1.63
N HIS A 398 -2.12 -23.35 -2.09
CA HIS A 398 -3.30 -23.23 -2.96
C HIS A 398 -3.06 -22.43 -4.26
N GLY A 399 -1.85 -22.55 -4.83
CA GLY A 399 -1.41 -21.82 -6.03
C GLY A 399 -0.73 -20.47 -5.75
N SER A 400 -0.18 -20.30 -4.54
CA SER A 400 0.51 -19.11 -3.99
C SER A 400 -0.06 -17.78 -4.48
N HIS A 401 -1.21 -17.42 -3.94
CA HIS A 401 -1.94 -16.23 -4.35
C HIS A 401 -1.47 -14.96 -3.65
N TYR A 402 -1.70 -13.80 -4.27
CA TYR A 402 -1.29 -12.51 -3.70
C TYR A 402 -2.19 -12.15 -2.50
N GLY A 403 -1.59 -12.08 -1.30
CA GLY A 403 -2.26 -11.68 -0.07
C GLY A 403 -2.41 -10.17 0.09
N PHE A 404 -3.35 -9.74 0.95
CA PHE A 404 -3.61 -8.33 1.24
C PHE A 404 -4.36 -8.11 2.57
N ILE A 405 -4.02 -7.00 3.23
CA ILE A 405 -4.49 -6.56 4.54
C ILE A 405 -4.77 -5.05 4.45
N GLU A 406 -5.96 -4.62 4.87
CA GLU A 406 -6.33 -3.20 5.02
C GLU A 406 -6.78 -2.97 6.46
N ASN A 407 -6.32 -1.90 7.10
CA ASN A 407 -6.71 -1.51 8.47
C ASN A 407 -6.63 -2.65 9.52
N GLY A 408 -5.61 -3.51 9.41
CA GLY A 408 -5.38 -4.65 10.31
C GLY A 408 -6.22 -5.89 10.03
N VAL A 409 -7.03 -5.87 8.97
CA VAL A 409 -8.04 -6.86 8.61
C VAL A 409 -7.55 -7.69 7.43
N VAL A 410 -7.34 -8.99 7.67
CA VAL A 410 -6.80 -9.93 6.68
C VAL A 410 -7.92 -10.41 5.77
N PHE A 411 -7.92 -9.93 4.53
CA PHE A 411 -8.83 -10.40 3.48
C PHE A 411 -8.24 -11.54 2.67
N SER A 412 -6.90 -11.60 2.57
CA SER A 412 -6.20 -12.73 1.98
C SER A 412 -4.83 -12.90 2.60
N LYS A 413 -4.45 -14.14 2.94
CA LYS A 413 -3.24 -14.42 3.72
C LYS A 413 -1.98 -14.06 2.93
N LEU A 414 -0.99 -13.46 3.62
CA LEU A 414 0.32 -13.17 3.06
C LEU A 414 1.09 -14.49 2.85
N GLN A 415 1.44 -14.79 1.61
CA GLN A 415 2.12 -16.03 1.24
C GLN A 415 3.64 -15.87 1.26
N PRO A 416 4.39 -16.85 1.80
CA PRO A 416 5.86 -16.86 1.74
C PRO A 416 6.40 -16.84 0.30
N GLY A 417 7.54 -16.19 0.10
CA GLY A 417 8.22 -16.10 -1.20
C GLY A 417 7.69 -15.01 -2.14
N LEU A 418 6.67 -14.25 -1.73
CA LEU A 418 6.10 -13.15 -2.52
C LEU A 418 6.57 -11.78 -2.06
N ALA A 419 6.72 -10.86 -3.01
CA ALA A 419 7.09 -9.49 -2.72
C ALA A 419 5.92 -8.75 -2.05
N THR A 420 6.20 -8.14 -0.90
CA THR A 420 5.21 -7.51 -0.03
C THR A 420 5.64 -6.10 0.33
N ILE A 421 4.78 -5.11 0.10
CA ILE A 421 4.84 -3.81 0.77
C ILE A 421 3.89 -3.84 1.97
N PHE A 422 4.33 -3.33 3.11
CA PHE A 422 3.51 -3.28 4.33
C PHE A 422 3.81 -2.05 5.19
N VAL A 423 2.84 -1.71 6.03
CA VAL A 423 2.83 -0.60 6.96
C VAL A 423 2.44 -1.11 8.34
N LEU A 424 3.22 -0.76 9.37
CA LEU A 424 2.95 -1.14 10.75
C LEU A 424 2.07 -0.11 11.48
N ASP A 425 1.55 -0.51 12.64
CA ASP A 425 0.86 0.30 13.65
C ASP A 425 1.61 1.58 14.08
N ASP A 426 2.95 1.56 14.06
CA ASP A 426 3.84 2.69 14.33
C ASP A 426 4.11 3.60 13.09
N GLY A 427 3.45 3.31 11.97
CA GLY A 427 3.61 4.03 10.70
C GLY A 427 4.94 3.75 9.98
N SER A 428 5.70 2.72 10.38
CA SER A 428 6.87 2.25 9.63
C SER A 428 6.42 1.56 8.34
N ILE A 429 7.06 1.93 7.22
CA ILE A 429 6.78 1.41 5.88
C ILE A 429 7.98 0.55 5.46
N ALA A 430 7.71 -0.66 4.99
CA ALA A 430 8.74 -1.61 4.57
C ALA A 430 8.33 -2.42 3.34
N MET A 431 9.33 -2.93 2.62
CA MET A 431 9.15 -3.91 1.55
C MET A 431 10.11 -5.08 1.76
N LYS A 432 9.65 -6.30 1.50
CA LYS A 432 10.49 -7.51 1.49
C LYS A 432 9.83 -8.68 0.75
N THR A 433 10.62 -9.72 0.48
CA THR A 433 10.10 -11.06 0.22
C THR A 433 9.56 -11.63 1.53
N TRP A 434 8.27 -11.95 1.59
CA TRP A 434 7.62 -12.45 2.82
C TRP A 434 8.18 -13.82 3.22
N ALA A 435 8.47 -14.00 4.50
CA ALA A 435 8.82 -15.30 5.08
C ALA A 435 7.77 -15.72 6.12
N GLU A 436 7.60 -17.02 6.34
CA GLU A 436 6.67 -17.55 7.34
C GLU A 436 6.95 -17.00 8.76
N ALA A 437 8.23 -16.78 9.09
CA ALA A 437 8.66 -16.16 10.35
C ALA A 437 8.24 -14.68 10.51
N ASP A 438 7.82 -14.01 9.44
CA ASP A 438 7.26 -12.66 9.49
C ASP A 438 5.80 -12.65 9.95
N ASN A 439 5.12 -13.80 10.00
CA ASN A 439 3.73 -13.90 10.49
C ASN A 439 3.57 -13.42 11.94
N LYS A 440 4.66 -13.37 12.72
CA LYS A 440 4.71 -12.73 14.05
C LYS A 440 4.34 -11.23 14.04
N LEU A 441 4.42 -10.58 12.87
CA LEU A 441 4.08 -9.17 12.70
C LEU A 441 2.59 -8.94 12.43
N LEU A 442 1.81 -9.98 12.09
CA LEU A 442 0.45 -9.84 11.54
C LEU A 442 -0.50 -9.00 12.41
N SER A 443 -0.36 -9.02 13.75
CA SER A 443 -1.19 -8.18 14.63
C SER A 443 -0.90 -6.68 14.47
N ARG A 444 0.36 -6.33 14.18
CA ARG A 444 0.86 -4.96 14.04
C ARG A 444 0.78 -4.42 12.61
N ILE A 445 0.44 -5.24 11.61
CA ILE A 445 0.31 -4.75 10.23
C ILE A 445 -0.98 -3.95 10.10
N LYS A 446 -0.87 -2.64 9.86
CA LYS A 446 -2.00 -1.79 9.48
C LYS A 446 -2.42 -2.06 8.04
N HIS A 447 -1.46 -2.09 7.12
CA HIS A 447 -1.69 -2.35 5.70
C HIS A 447 -0.64 -3.32 5.14
N ALA A 448 -1.03 -4.23 4.25
CA ALA A 448 -0.07 -5.00 3.45
C ALA A 448 -0.66 -5.38 2.11
N ARG A 449 0.19 -5.45 1.09
CA ARG A 449 -0.18 -5.91 -0.25
C ARG A 449 0.97 -6.67 -0.86
N GLN A 450 0.70 -7.90 -1.30
CA GLN A 450 1.64 -8.68 -2.08
C GLN A 450 1.43 -8.46 -3.57
N ASN A 451 2.51 -8.54 -4.35
CA ASN A 451 2.40 -8.65 -5.79
C ASN A 451 3.59 -9.40 -6.40
N GLY A 452 3.34 -10.63 -6.87
CA GLY A 452 4.31 -11.45 -7.56
C GLY A 452 5.57 -11.74 -6.75
N VAL A 453 6.67 -11.93 -7.47
CA VAL A 453 8.03 -12.11 -6.93
C VAL A 453 8.80 -10.79 -6.98
N PRO A 454 9.87 -10.62 -6.19
CA PRO A 454 10.73 -9.43 -6.25
C PRO A 454 11.25 -9.11 -7.66
N VAL A 455 11.30 -7.81 -7.96
CA VAL A 455 12.06 -7.24 -9.08
C VAL A 455 13.49 -6.94 -8.63
N ILE A 456 13.66 -6.39 -7.42
CA ILE A 456 14.94 -6.18 -6.73
C ILE A 456 14.85 -6.73 -5.31
N GLU A 457 15.93 -7.35 -4.83
CA GLU A 457 16.15 -7.74 -3.45
C GLU A 457 17.47 -7.16 -2.93
N PHE A 458 17.58 -6.90 -1.64
CA PHE A 458 18.86 -6.58 -1.00
C PHE A 458 19.61 -7.87 -0.67
N ASP A 459 20.78 -8.09 -1.26
CA ASP A 459 21.66 -9.18 -0.84
C ASP A 459 22.54 -8.72 0.32
N GLU A 460 22.27 -9.25 1.52
CA GLU A 460 23.05 -9.01 2.73
C GLU A 460 24.53 -9.40 2.59
N THR A 461 24.86 -10.33 1.69
CA THR A 461 26.24 -10.81 1.48
C THR A 461 27.10 -9.78 0.76
N SER A 462 26.60 -9.26 -0.37
CA SER A 462 27.26 -8.18 -1.14
C SER A 462 26.87 -6.78 -0.67
N ARG A 463 25.95 -6.67 0.30
CA ARG A 463 25.35 -5.43 0.82
C ARG A 463 24.88 -4.49 -0.30
N SER A 464 24.27 -5.09 -1.32
CA SER A 464 23.95 -4.41 -2.59
C SER A 464 22.59 -4.87 -3.12
N PRO A 465 21.87 -4.01 -3.86
CA PRO A 465 20.62 -4.39 -4.51
C PRO A 465 20.87 -5.25 -5.76
N VAL A 466 20.24 -6.42 -5.81
CA VAL A 466 20.38 -7.42 -6.86
C VAL A 466 19.03 -7.71 -7.54
N PRO A 467 19.00 -8.14 -8.81
CA PRO A 467 17.76 -8.51 -9.47
C PRO A 467 17.17 -9.76 -8.83
N GLY A 468 15.86 -9.75 -8.58
CA GLY A 468 15.15 -10.89 -8.00
C GLY A 468 15.35 -12.15 -8.84
N ARG A 469 15.49 -13.32 -8.18
CA ARG A 469 15.92 -14.60 -8.80
C ARG A 469 15.14 -15.01 -10.07
N LEU A 470 13.91 -14.53 -10.22
CA LEU A 470 12.97 -14.94 -11.25
C LEU A 470 12.69 -13.84 -12.31
N VAL A 471 13.37 -12.70 -12.27
CA VAL A 471 13.20 -11.57 -13.22
C VAL A 471 13.26 -12.02 -14.69
N GLY A 472 14.26 -12.81 -15.08
CA GLY A 472 14.39 -13.33 -16.46
C GLY A 472 13.49 -14.52 -16.80
N ARG A 473 12.62 -14.98 -15.88
CA ARG A 473 11.90 -16.27 -15.95
C ARG A 473 10.39 -16.07 -15.99
N TRP A 474 9.85 -15.77 -17.17
CA TRP A 474 8.42 -15.45 -17.43
C TRP A 474 7.43 -16.27 -16.58
N GLY A 475 7.27 -17.57 -16.86
CA GLY A 475 6.28 -18.42 -16.18
C GLY A 475 6.49 -18.52 -14.66
N PRO A 476 7.67 -18.96 -14.17
CA PRO A 476 7.93 -19.07 -12.73
C PRO A 476 7.89 -17.76 -11.94
N GLY A 477 8.13 -16.61 -12.58
CA GLY A 477 7.96 -15.29 -11.96
C GLY A 477 6.54 -14.75 -11.99
N ASN A 478 5.59 -15.50 -12.58
CA ASN A 478 4.20 -15.09 -12.83
C ASN A 478 4.08 -13.71 -13.51
N TRP A 479 5.01 -13.40 -14.41
CA TRP A 479 5.06 -12.10 -15.05
C TRP A 479 3.92 -11.98 -16.08
N SER A 480 2.90 -11.18 -15.79
CA SER A 480 1.84 -10.87 -16.77
C SER A 480 2.39 -10.18 -18.01
N GLY A 481 1.71 -10.35 -19.15
CA GLY A 481 1.96 -9.64 -20.40
C GLY A 481 0.83 -8.67 -20.76
N SER A 482 0.92 -8.07 -21.95
CA SER A 482 -0.16 -7.28 -22.55
C SER A 482 -1.40 -8.12 -22.88
N ALA A 483 -2.47 -7.47 -23.32
CA ALA A 483 -3.65 -8.15 -23.87
C ALA A 483 -3.29 -9.12 -25.01
N ASP A 484 -2.31 -8.78 -25.86
CA ASP A 484 -1.79 -9.63 -26.95
C ASP A 484 -0.81 -10.73 -26.47
N GLU A 485 -0.79 -11.04 -25.17
CA GLU A 485 0.15 -11.96 -24.51
C GLU A 485 1.65 -11.61 -24.71
N LYS A 486 1.99 -10.34 -25.00
CA LYS A 486 3.41 -9.92 -25.13
C LYS A 486 4.01 -9.59 -23.76
N LEU A 487 5.19 -10.11 -23.45
CA LEU A 487 5.86 -9.79 -22.17
C LEU A 487 6.29 -8.32 -22.07
N ARG A 488 6.60 -7.65 -23.19
CA ARG A 488 6.93 -6.23 -23.22
C ARG A 488 5.64 -5.41 -23.30
N THR A 489 5.42 -4.53 -22.33
CA THR A 489 4.20 -3.72 -22.20
C THR A 489 4.40 -2.55 -21.23
N MET A 490 3.42 -1.64 -21.12
CA MET A 490 3.40 -0.61 -20.07
C MET A 490 3.28 -1.28 -18.70
N ARG A 491 4.13 -0.91 -17.74
CA ARG A 491 4.15 -1.47 -16.38
C ARG A 491 4.21 -0.38 -15.33
N SER A 492 3.74 -0.66 -14.12
CA SER A 492 4.11 0.12 -12.93
C SER A 492 4.87 -0.72 -11.91
N GLY A 493 5.56 -0.08 -10.97
CA GLY A 493 6.24 -0.75 -9.87
C GLY A 493 6.52 0.18 -8.71
N ALA A 494 6.71 -0.38 -7.53
CA ALA A 494 7.10 0.36 -6.33
C ALA A 494 8.41 -0.19 -5.78
N ALA A 495 9.22 0.70 -5.21
CA ALA A 495 10.53 0.39 -4.65
C ALA A 495 10.82 1.22 -3.40
N LEU A 496 11.70 0.72 -2.53
CA LEU A 496 12.30 1.50 -1.45
C LEU A 496 13.75 1.82 -1.77
N GLN A 497 14.19 3.01 -1.39
CA GLN A 497 15.58 3.45 -1.50
C GLN A 497 15.99 4.15 -0.21
N THR A 498 17.15 3.79 0.34
CA THR A 498 17.73 4.41 1.53
C THR A 498 18.90 5.31 1.13
N ASN A 499 18.93 6.55 1.64
CA ASN A 499 20.05 7.47 1.48
C ASN A 499 20.35 8.23 2.76
N HIS A 500 21.59 8.16 3.26
CA HIS A 500 22.03 8.84 4.49
C HIS A 500 21.10 8.69 5.71
N GLY A 501 20.35 7.58 5.81
CA GLY A 501 19.38 7.30 6.88
C GLY A 501 17.95 7.77 6.60
N LYS A 502 17.70 8.48 5.50
CA LYS A 502 16.35 8.71 4.96
C LYS A 502 15.90 7.53 4.13
N HIS A 503 14.58 7.30 4.11
CA HIS A 503 13.93 6.32 3.26
C HIS A 503 13.00 7.00 2.25
N PHE A 504 12.99 6.51 1.02
CA PHE A 504 12.13 7.00 -0.05
C PHE A 504 11.29 5.87 -0.62
N LEU A 505 9.98 6.08 -0.72
CA LEU A 505 9.10 5.25 -1.54
C LEU A 505 9.17 5.80 -2.97
N ILE A 506 9.54 4.95 -3.91
CA ILE A 506 9.62 5.29 -5.33
C ILE A 506 8.51 4.53 -6.06
N TYR A 507 7.62 5.26 -6.73
CA TYR A 507 6.71 4.69 -7.73
C TYR A 507 7.28 4.95 -9.12
N ALA A 508 7.16 3.97 -10.02
CA ALA A 508 7.67 4.06 -11.38
C ALA A 508 6.63 3.56 -12.39
N VAL A 509 6.54 4.25 -13.53
CA VAL A 509 5.80 3.81 -14.73
C VAL A 509 6.78 3.64 -15.88
N PHE A 510 6.76 2.47 -16.49
CA PHE A 510 7.61 2.08 -17.61
C PHE A 510 6.74 2.08 -18.87
N SER A 511 7.04 2.91 -19.87
CA SER A 511 6.15 3.08 -21.03
C SER A 511 6.04 1.82 -21.90
N ASP A 512 7.14 1.06 -22.02
CA ASP A 512 7.16 -0.26 -22.65
C ASP A 512 8.37 -1.07 -22.13
N ALA A 513 8.13 -2.09 -21.30
CA ALA A 513 9.19 -2.82 -20.58
C ALA A 513 8.86 -4.29 -20.32
N THR A 514 9.90 -5.13 -20.27
CA THR A 514 9.86 -6.42 -19.55
C THR A 514 10.26 -6.23 -18.08
N PRO A 515 10.08 -7.23 -17.20
CA PRO A 515 10.64 -7.20 -15.84
C PRO A 515 12.17 -7.01 -15.81
N SER A 516 12.88 -7.36 -16.89
CA SER A 516 14.33 -7.16 -16.98
C SER A 516 14.69 -5.68 -17.12
N ALA A 517 13.97 -4.89 -17.93
CA ALA A 517 14.16 -3.43 -17.97
C ALA A 517 13.80 -2.76 -16.63
N MET A 518 12.71 -3.18 -15.98
CA MET A 518 12.35 -2.69 -14.64
C MET A 518 13.48 -2.91 -13.63
N ALA A 519 14.05 -4.12 -13.59
CA ALA A 519 15.16 -4.44 -12.70
C ALA A 519 16.40 -3.57 -13.01
N ARG A 520 16.72 -3.31 -14.28
CA ARG A 520 17.85 -2.42 -14.61
C ARG A 520 17.63 -0.99 -14.12
N ILE A 521 16.43 -0.44 -14.32
CA ILE A 521 16.08 0.90 -13.83
C ILE A 521 16.21 0.96 -12.30
N PHE A 522 15.57 0.06 -11.55
CA PHE A 522 15.64 0.07 -10.09
C PHE A 522 17.05 -0.23 -9.55
N GLN A 523 17.87 -1.06 -10.23
CA GLN A 523 19.30 -1.20 -9.92
C GLN A 523 20.06 0.12 -10.13
N ALA A 524 19.81 0.83 -11.24
CA ALA A 524 20.47 2.10 -11.51
C ALA A 524 20.14 3.15 -10.44
N TYR A 525 18.89 3.23 -10.00
CA TYR A 525 18.47 4.06 -8.86
C TYR A 525 18.91 3.50 -7.49
N ARG A 526 19.57 2.34 -7.41
CA ARG A 526 20.04 1.74 -6.16
C ARG A 526 18.91 1.54 -5.13
N CYS A 527 17.73 1.13 -5.59
CA CYS A 527 16.64 0.77 -4.69
C CYS A 527 16.99 -0.49 -3.91
N ASP A 528 16.81 -0.50 -2.59
CA ASP A 528 17.10 -1.64 -1.72
C ASP A 528 16.18 -2.84 -2.02
N TYR A 529 14.93 -2.56 -2.39
CA TYR A 529 13.93 -3.56 -2.74
C TYR A 529 12.94 -2.99 -3.76
N ALA A 530 12.41 -3.83 -4.66
CA ALA A 530 11.38 -3.40 -5.62
C ALA A 530 10.41 -4.52 -6.01
N MET A 531 9.17 -4.15 -6.31
CA MET A 531 8.08 -5.03 -6.73
C MET A 531 7.30 -4.47 -7.92
N LEU A 532 6.67 -5.36 -8.67
CA LEU A 532 5.74 -5.03 -9.75
C LEU A 532 4.40 -4.56 -9.15
N LEU A 533 3.71 -3.64 -9.83
CA LEU A 533 2.33 -3.21 -9.55
C LEU A 533 1.45 -3.50 -10.78
N ASP A 534 0.22 -3.00 -10.86
CA ASP A 534 -0.65 -3.26 -12.02
C ASP A 534 -0.14 -2.57 -13.31
N MET A 535 -0.68 -2.95 -14.47
CA MET A 535 -0.02 -2.73 -15.78
C MET A 535 -0.97 -2.59 -16.97
N ASN A 536 -0.40 -2.52 -18.18
CA ASN A 536 -1.05 -2.51 -19.49
C ASN A 536 -1.78 -1.21 -19.89
N ALA A 537 -2.25 -0.39 -18.95
CA ALA A 537 -2.96 0.86 -19.27
C ALA A 537 -2.65 2.01 -18.30
N LEU A 538 -2.85 3.26 -18.74
CA LEU A 538 -2.70 4.47 -17.90
C LEU A 538 -3.62 4.45 -16.68
N GLU A 539 -4.80 3.83 -16.79
CA GLU A 539 -5.74 3.61 -15.68
C GLU A 539 -5.25 2.56 -14.67
N HIS A 540 -4.38 1.62 -15.06
CA HIS A 540 -3.81 0.61 -14.17
C HIS A 540 -2.42 1.02 -13.64
N THR A 541 -1.83 2.06 -14.22
CA THR A 541 -0.55 2.67 -13.80
C THR A 541 -0.74 4.09 -13.24
N TYR A 542 -1.98 4.46 -12.89
CA TYR A 542 -2.37 5.81 -12.49
C TYR A 542 -1.55 6.30 -11.28
N LEU A 543 -1.13 7.57 -11.33
CA LEU A 543 -0.68 8.34 -10.17
C LEU A 543 -1.12 9.80 -10.30
N ALA A 544 -1.67 10.34 -9.22
CA ALA A 544 -1.99 11.75 -9.07
C ALA A 544 -1.39 12.32 -7.78
N LEU A 545 -0.97 13.58 -7.84
CA LEU A 545 -0.65 14.45 -6.70
C LEU A 545 -1.80 15.42 -6.45
N TYR A 546 -2.07 15.72 -5.18
CA TYR A 546 -3.13 16.61 -4.74
C TYR A 546 -2.54 17.78 -3.95
N ARG A 547 -2.70 19.00 -4.48
CA ARG A 547 -2.34 20.24 -3.78
C ARG A 547 -3.59 21.01 -3.41
N ARG A 548 -3.75 21.38 -2.13
CA ARG A 548 -4.86 22.20 -1.64
C ARG A 548 -4.42 23.65 -1.50
N SER A 549 -5.23 24.59 -1.98
CA SER A 549 -5.06 26.04 -1.73
C SER A 549 -6.42 26.65 -1.37
N GLY A 550 -6.61 26.98 -0.10
CA GLY A 550 -7.93 27.34 0.42
C GLY A 550 -8.94 26.20 0.20
N SER A 551 -10.03 26.49 -0.53
CA SER A 551 -11.04 25.49 -0.91
C SER A 551 -10.74 24.77 -2.23
N GLN A 552 -9.73 25.21 -3.00
CA GLN A 552 -9.40 24.61 -4.30
C GLN A 552 -8.45 23.42 -4.13
N MET A 553 -8.67 22.40 -4.96
CA MET A 553 -7.78 21.26 -5.14
C MET A 553 -7.22 21.27 -6.55
N PHE A 554 -5.90 21.24 -6.66
CA PHE A 554 -5.16 21.02 -7.90
C PHE A 554 -4.74 19.55 -7.95
N VAL A 555 -4.83 18.95 -9.14
CA VAL A 555 -4.51 17.55 -9.38
C VAL A 555 -3.49 17.50 -10.50
N ASP A 556 -2.28 17.01 -10.19
CA ASP A 556 -1.18 16.87 -11.16
C ASP A 556 -0.91 15.38 -11.37
N HIS A 557 -0.91 14.88 -12.61
CA HIS A 557 -0.71 13.45 -12.90
C HIS A 557 0.72 13.15 -13.38
N LEU A 558 1.28 12.00 -13.00
CA LEU A 558 2.64 11.63 -13.44
C LEU A 558 2.76 11.61 -14.97
N LEU A 559 1.74 11.07 -15.65
CA LEU A 559 1.58 11.13 -17.10
C LEU A 559 0.27 11.85 -17.43
N LYS A 560 0.32 12.83 -18.34
CA LYS A 560 -0.82 13.69 -18.70
C LYS A 560 -2.10 12.91 -19.01
N GLY A 561 -2.00 11.81 -19.77
CA GLY A 561 -3.16 11.00 -20.15
C GLY A 561 -3.86 10.24 -19.01
N MET A 562 -3.35 10.31 -17.77
CA MET A 562 -4.03 9.76 -16.60
C MET A 562 -5.21 10.63 -16.14
N SER A 563 -5.30 11.89 -16.57
CA SER A 563 -6.46 12.76 -16.29
C SER A 563 -7.77 12.21 -16.86
N GLU A 564 -7.70 11.39 -17.92
CA GLU A 564 -8.88 10.85 -18.63
C GLU A 564 -9.74 9.89 -17.79
N VAL A 565 -9.24 9.41 -16.65
CA VAL A 565 -10.04 8.63 -15.69
C VAL A 565 -10.56 9.43 -14.50
N ASP A 566 -10.19 10.69 -14.35
CA ASP A 566 -10.88 11.57 -13.39
C ASP A 566 -12.27 11.94 -13.93
N LYS A 567 -13.19 12.31 -13.04
CA LYS A 567 -14.55 12.72 -13.42
C LYS A 567 -14.69 14.23 -13.34
N SER A 568 -15.77 14.77 -13.91
CA SER A 568 -16.22 16.13 -13.58
C SER A 568 -17.64 16.11 -13.02
N ALA A 569 -17.86 16.95 -12.01
CA ALA A 569 -19.18 17.23 -11.46
C ALA A 569 -19.35 18.76 -11.36
N ALA A 570 -20.45 19.29 -11.89
CA ALA A 570 -20.74 20.73 -11.92
C ALA A 570 -19.63 21.63 -12.53
N GLY A 571 -18.74 21.07 -13.35
CA GLY A 571 -17.59 21.77 -13.94
C GLY A 571 -16.31 21.73 -13.10
N GLU A 572 -16.35 21.14 -11.90
CA GLU A 572 -15.18 20.88 -11.06
C GLU A 572 -14.61 19.48 -11.34
N LEU A 573 -13.30 19.30 -11.09
CA LEU A 573 -12.60 18.03 -11.21
C LEU A 573 -12.86 17.15 -9.97
N VAL A 574 -13.23 15.89 -10.20
CA VAL A 574 -13.47 14.89 -9.15
C VAL A 574 -12.42 13.78 -9.33
N PRO A 575 -11.30 13.84 -8.59
CA PRO A 575 -10.20 12.90 -8.78
C PRO A 575 -10.58 11.48 -8.41
N ARG A 576 -10.02 10.51 -9.15
CA ARG A 576 -10.13 9.08 -8.84
C ARG A 576 -9.59 8.76 -7.45
N PHE A 577 -10.13 7.72 -6.81
CA PHE A 577 -9.82 7.24 -5.45
C PHE A 577 -10.12 8.20 -4.27
N LEU A 578 -10.15 9.51 -4.51
CA LEU A 578 -10.38 10.54 -3.49
C LEU A 578 -11.76 11.19 -3.57
N GLY A 579 -12.27 11.43 -4.79
CA GLY A 579 -13.58 12.06 -5.03
C GLY A 579 -14.71 11.08 -5.36
N TYR A 580 -14.40 9.86 -5.81
CA TYR A 580 -15.39 8.82 -6.11
C TYR A 580 -14.83 7.39 -5.92
N PRO A 581 -15.68 6.38 -5.62
CA PRO A 581 -15.27 4.98 -5.45
C PRO A 581 -14.76 4.31 -6.71
N ASP A 582 -13.69 3.53 -6.60
CA ASP A 582 -13.12 2.76 -7.70
C ASP A 582 -13.26 1.24 -7.48
N ASN A 583 -13.29 0.46 -8.58
CA ASN A 583 -13.31 -1.00 -8.50
C ASN A 583 -11.94 -1.59 -8.13
N ARG A 584 -10.81 -0.87 -8.29
CA ARG A 584 -9.45 -1.34 -8.01
C ARG A 584 -8.92 -0.89 -6.64
N ASP A 585 -7.98 -1.67 -6.11
CA ASP A 585 -7.18 -1.29 -4.96
C ASP A 585 -6.11 -0.27 -5.32
N PHE A 586 -5.73 0.54 -4.33
CA PHE A 586 -4.79 1.64 -4.50
C PHE A 586 -4.05 1.96 -3.20
N PHE A 587 -2.91 2.61 -3.36
CA PHE A 587 -2.17 3.23 -2.27
C PHE A 587 -2.42 4.73 -2.25
N TYR A 588 -2.31 5.33 -1.07
CA TYR A 588 -2.39 6.78 -0.90
C TYR A 588 -1.33 7.25 0.11
N LEU A 589 -0.74 8.42 -0.15
CA LEU A 589 0.24 9.03 0.74
C LEU A 589 -0.41 10.21 1.46
N MET A 590 -0.24 10.24 2.78
CA MET A 590 -0.73 11.30 3.66
C MET A 590 0.42 12.13 4.18
N ARG A 591 0.22 13.45 4.28
CA ARG A 591 1.16 14.37 4.91
C ARG A 591 1.23 14.08 6.41
N ARG A 592 2.43 13.83 6.95
CA ARG A 592 2.60 13.78 8.42
C ARG A 592 2.35 15.15 9.03
N ASN A 593 1.52 15.19 10.07
CA ASN A 593 1.30 16.41 10.84
C ASN A 593 2.54 16.69 11.72
N PRO A 594 3.22 17.86 11.61
CA PRO A 594 4.44 18.15 12.38
C PRO A 594 4.29 18.20 13.90
N LYS A 595 3.05 18.04 14.40
CA LYS A 595 2.70 18.05 15.83
C LYS A 595 2.51 16.65 16.41
N GLU A 596 2.46 15.61 15.57
CA GLU A 596 2.44 14.22 16.03
C GLU A 596 3.88 13.78 16.33
N VAL A 597 4.34 14.15 17.52
CA VAL A 597 5.54 13.55 18.11
C VAL A 597 5.22 12.08 18.39
N ARG A 598 5.86 11.18 17.64
CA ARG A 598 5.76 9.73 17.90
C ARG A 598 6.23 9.45 19.34
N PRO A 599 5.52 8.60 20.11
CA PRO A 599 5.89 8.22 21.46
C PRO A 599 7.19 7.40 21.53
#